data_AF-A0AAU9IBB7-F1
#
_entry.id   AF-A0AAU9IBB7-F1
#
_cell.length_a   1.000
_cell.length_b   1.000
_cell.length_c   1.000
_cell.angle_alpha   90.00
_cell.angle_beta   90.00
_cell.angle_gamma   90.00
#
_symmetry.space_group_name_H-M   'P 1'
#
loop_
_entity.id
_entity.type
_entity.pdbx_description
1 polymer ?
#
loop_
_entity_poly.entity_id
_entity_poly.type
_entity_poly.pdbx_seq_one_letter_code
_entity_poly.pdbx_strand_id
1 'polypeptide(L)'
;MEDSKATNIEELIKTLNLLKKALISEREERKTTTKNVENLQENVNILEKKIREKDEEGHIITHNIEHCKSEITDQERLLQNQSPGKGKPAKPPKQTSLSRSIQALENQNEKLKEEYNQMKKENDEIELKIKSIKQSYERYQRIANATDDGLKKAEFDILRDKLISNEKMNEIMEEKKILRKSTINLSVKNGKMVEELEAINRKIQFGLEEIGNLKKFKESKIEHENLLKERIEKHEKIEKELAQELLFHRAKILDAQSYYQTFEVLKITPLLNSPAKIILKRENPNGFSIEFQSGAKSKAFNVSDIESLYKHQTKPNRFIVKIEGESAREFQSEESERIMTRIREIMQIVMGVEVD
;
A
#
# COMPACT_ATOMS: atom_id res chain seq x y z
N MET A 1 -6.57 0.94 24.16
CA MET A 1 -5.34 0.15 24.49
C MET A 1 -5.37 -1.25 23.87
N GLU A 2 -6.53 -1.79 23.49
CA GLU A 2 -6.66 -3.09 22.81
C GLU A 2 -6.34 -3.04 21.31
N ASP A 3 -6.68 -1.94 20.62
CA ASP A 3 -6.42 -1.81 19.16
C ASP A 3 -4.94 -1.80 18.80
N SER A 4 -4.08 -1.23 19.65
CA SER A 4 -2.62 -1.24 19.44
C SER A 4 -2.03 -2.65 19.48
N LYS A 5 -2.64 -3.57 20.23
CA LYS A 5 -2.22 -4.98 20.26
C LYS A 5 -2.68 -5.75 19.02
N ALA A 6 -3.85 -5.43 18.48
CA ALA A 6 -4.39 -6.07 17.28
C ALA A 6 -3.56 -5.75 16.02
N THR A 7 -3.16 -4.48 15.82
CA THR A 7 -2.27 -4.07 14.72
C THR A 7 -0.90 -4.73 14.78
N ASN A 8 -0.35 -4.91 15.98
CA ASN A 8 0.96 -5.54 16.17
C ASN A 8 0.93 -7.05 15.83
N ILE A 9 -0.20 -7.72 16.11
CA ILE A 9 -0.41 -9.14 15.77
C ILE A 9 -0.54 -9.33 14.25
N GLU A 10 -1.24 -8.44 13.53
CA GLU A 10 -1.36 -8.53 12.07
C GLU A 10 -0.02 -8.31 11.35
N GLU A 11 0.79 -7.36 11.82
CA GLU A 11 2.15 -7.15 11.29
C GLU A 11 3.05 -8.36 11.56
N LEU A 12 2.96 -8.97 12.75
CA LEU A 12 3.65 -10.23 13.06
C LEU A 12 3.24 -11.37 12.13
N ILE A 13 1.94 -11.50 11.81
CA ILE A 13 1.43 -12.53 10.88
C ILE A 13 1.95 -12.30 9.46
N LYS A 14 1.97 -11.05 8.98
CA LYS A 14 2.52 -10.72 7.65
C LYS A 14 4.01 -11.02 7.57
N THR A 15 4.77 -10.65 8.61
CA THR A 15 6.21 -10.90 8.69
C THR A 15 6.51 -12.40 8.76
N LEU A 16 5.72 -13.16 9.53
CA LEU A 16 5.81 -14.62 9.60
C LEU A 16 5.56 -15.28 8.24
N ASN A 17 4.58 -14.80 7.48
CA ASN A 17 4.26 -15.34 6.16
C ASN A 17 5.35 -15.03 5.12
N LEU A 18 5.97 -13.85 5.18
CA LEU A 18 7.13 -13.51 4.37
C LEU A 18 8.32 -14.41 4.69
N LEU A 19 8.62 -14.62 5.98
CA LEU A 19 9.67 -15.52 6.43
C LEU A 19 9.42 -16.97 6.02
N LYS A 20 8.16 -17.45 6.09
CA LYS A 20 7.80 -18.79 5.59
C LYS A 20 8.04 -18.92 4.09
N LYS A 21 7.66 -17.93 3.28
CA LYS A 21 7.93 -17.93 1.82
C LYS A 21 9.42 -17.91 1.51
N ALA A 22 10.20 -17.07 2.22
CA ALA A 22 11.65 -17.02 2.07
C ALA A 22 12.30 -18.36 2.43
N LEU A 23 11.87 -18.99 3.53
CA LEU A 23 12.38 -20.29 3.96
C LEU A 23 12.05 -21.42 2.96
N ILE A 24 10.86 -21.40 2.35
CA ILE A 24 10.49 -22.35 1.31
C ILE A 24 11.38 -22.16 0.08
N SER A 25 11.55 -20.91 -0.38
CA SER A 25 12.43 -20.59 -1.51
C SER A 25 13.87 -21.02 -1.26
N GLU A 26 14.41 -20.73 -0.08
CA GLU A 26 15.77 -21.14 0.31
C GLU A 26 15.92 -22.67 0.34
N ARG A 27 14.89 -23.39 0.82
CA ARG A 27 14.90 -24.86 0.80
C ARG A 27 14.87 -25.43 -0.62
N GLU A 28 14.14 -24.83 -1.54
CA GLU A 28 14.15 -25.26 -2.95
C GLU A 28 15.48 -24.95 -3.64
N GLU A 29 16.05 -23.78 -3.38
CA GLU A 29 17.38 -23.42 -3.89
C GLU A 29 18.48 -24.35 -3.34
N ARG A 30 18.42 -24.70 -2.05
CA ARG A 30 19.32 -25.71 -1.47
C ARG A 30 19.15 -27.07 -2.12
N LYS A 31 17.92 -27.54 -2.36
CA LYS A 31 17.68 -28.83 -3.05
C LYS A 31 18.25 -28.85 -4.47
N THR A 32 18.09 -27.77 -5.23
CA THR A 32 18.66 -27.67 -6.58
C THR A 32 20.19 -27.62 -6.53
N THR A 33 20.76 -26.91 -5.57
CA THR A 33 22.21 -26.87 -5.34
C THR A 33 22.76 -28.24 -4.98
N THR A 34 22.12 -28.99 -4.08
CA THR A 34 22.54 -30.35 -3.72
C THR A 34 22.53 -31.28 -4.93
N LYS A 35 21.49 -31.25 -5.76
CA LYS A 35 21.43 -32.05 -7.00
C LYS A 35 22.56 -31.68 -7.98
N ASN A 36 22.87 -30.38 -8.11
CA ASN A 36 23.97 -29.94 -8.97
C ASN A 36 25.33 -30.42 -8.44
N VAL A 37 25.53 -30.41 -7.12
CA VAL A 37 26.75 -30.94 -6.49
C VAL A 37 26.87 -32.45 -6.69
N GLU A 38 25.78 -33.21 -6.54
CA GLU A 38 25.75 -34.65 -6.81
C GLU A 38 26.12 -34.96 -8.27
N ASN A 39 25.54 -34.23 -9.24
CA ASN A 39 25.87 -34.37 -10.66
C ASN A 39 27.34 -34.01 -10.96
N LEU A 40 27.87 -32.96 -10.33
CA LEU A 40 29.28 -32.59 -10.49
C LEU A 40 30.20 -33.65 -9.88
N GLN A 41 29.84 -34.22 -8.73
CA GLN A 41 30.60 -35.29 -8.10
C GLN A 41 30.63 -36.55 -8.98
N GLU A 42 29.51 -36.91 -9.61
CA GLU A 42 29.45 -38.03 -10.56
C GLU A 42 30.34 -37.77 -11.78
N ASN A 43 30.31 -36.57 -12.35
CA ASN A 43 31.18 -36.20 -13.47
C ASN A 43 32.66 -36.22 -13.09
N VAL A 44 33.02 -35.77 -11.88
CA VAL A 44 34.40 -35.85 -11.37
C VAL A 44 34.84 -37.30 -11.25
N ASN A 45 34.01 -38.18 -10.68
CA ASN A 45 34.32 -39.61 -10.58
C ASN A 45 34.55 -40.26 -11.95
N ILE A 46 33.75 -39.89 -12.97
CA ILE A 46 33.93 -40.35 -14.36
C ILE A 46 35.27 -39.86 -14.92
N LEU A 47 35.62 -38.59 -14.71
CA LEU A 47 36.88 -38.03 -15.17
C LEU A 47 38.09 -38.66 -14.47
N GLU A 48 38.02 -38.89 -13.17
CA GLU A 48 39.07 -39.59 -12.41
C GLU A 48 39.29 -41.02 -12.90
N LYS A 49 38.21 -41.73 -13.25
CA LYS A 49 38.33 -43.06 -13.86
C LYS A 49 39.04 -42.98 -15.20
N LYS A 50 38.68 -42.01 -16.04
CA LYS A 50 39.31 -41.80 -17.36
C LYS A 50 40.78 -41.39 -17.27
N ILE A 51 41.16 -40.62 -16.24
CA ILE A 51 42.56 -40.28 -15.97
C ILE A 51 43.34 -41.54 -15.59
N ARG A 52 42.82 -42.37 -14.68
CA ARG A 52 43.45 -43.65 -14.32
C ARG A 52 43.67 -44.57 -15.52
N GLU A 53 42.67 -44.70 -16.38
CA GLU A 53 42.78 -45.49 -17.62
C GLU A 53 43.89 -44.94 -18.54
N LYS A 54 44.05 -43.62 -18.63
CA LYS A 54 45.13 -43.00 -19.42
C LYS A 54 46.51 -43.11 -18.77
N ASP A 55 46.60 -43.09 -17.46
CA ASP A 55 47.86 -43.35 -16.75
C ASP A 55 48.32 -44.79 -16.95
N GLU A 56 47.40 -45.76 -16.95
CA GLU A 56 47.70 -47.17 -17.26
C GLU A 56 48.18 -47.34 -18.72
N GLU A 57 47.52 -46.71 -19.69
CA GLU A 57 47.99 -46.68 -21.08
C GLU A 57 49.40 -46.07 -21.19
N GLY A 58 49.67 -44.99 -20.46
CA GLY A 58 50.98 -44.34 -20.42
C GLY A 58 52.07 -45.24 -19.86
N HIS A 59 51.77 -46.02 -18.81
CA HIS A 59 52.70 -47.01 -18.27
C HIS A 59 53.01 -48.12 -19.26
N ILE A 60 52.01 -48.64 -19.98
CA ILE A 60 52.21 -49.66 -21.03
C ILE A 60 53.10 -49.13 -22.15
N ILE A 61 52.85 -47.91 -22.63
CA ILE A 61 53.66 -47.29 -23.68
C ILE A 61 55.10 -47.08 -23.21
N THR A 62 55.29 -46.63 -21.97
CA THR A 62 56.62 -46.42 -21.38
C THR A 62 57.40 -47.75 -21.31
N HIS A 63 56.74 -48.81 -20.86
CA HIS A 63 57.33 -50.14 -20.81
C HIS A 63 57.75 -50.66 -22.20
N ASN A 64 56.90 -50.46 -23.22
CA ASN A 64 57.20 -50.84 -24.60
C ASN A 64 58.38 -50.06 -25.18
N ILE A 65 58.51 -48.76 -24.86
CA ILE A 65 59.65 -47.94 -25.29
C ILE A 65 60.96 -48.45 -24.66
N GLU A 66 60.94 -48.82 -23.38
CA GLU A 66 62.12 -49.39 -22.71
C GLU A 66 62.51 -50.74 -23.31
N HIS A 67 61.53 -51.60 -23.61
CA HIS A 67 61.77 -52.87 -24.29
C HIS A 67 62.43 -52.67 -25.67
N CYS A 68 61.87 -51.80 -26.52
CA CYS A 68 62.45 -51.51 -27.84
C CYS A 68 63.86 -50.89 -27.75
N LYS A 69 64.13 -50.06 -26.73
CA LYS A 69 65.48 -49.51 -26.49
C LYS A 69 66.48 -50.62 -26.14
N SER A 70 66.08 -51.61 -25.35
CA SER A 70 66.91 -52.77 -25.04
C SER A 70 67.25 -53.57 -26.31
N GLU A 71 66.25 -53.85 -27.16
CA GLU A 71 66.45 -54.59 -28.42
C GLU A 71 67.38 -53.86 -29.41
N ILE A 72 67.26 -52.53 -29.52
CA ILE A 72 68.16 -51.72 -30.36
C ILE A 72 69.61 -51.82 -29.85
N THR A 73 69.79 -51.76 -28.53
CA THR A 73 71.12 -51.86 -27.90
C THR A 73 71.77 -53.23 -28.15
N ASP A 74 70.97 -54.30 -28.17
CA ASP A 74 71.45 -55.66 -28.48
C ASP A 74 71.79 -55.84 -29.97
N GLN A 75 71.04 -55.21 -30.88
CA GLN A 75 71.33 -55.23 -32.32
C GLN A 75 72.59 -54.42 -32.68
N GLU A 76 72.84 -53.30 -32.01
CA GLU A 76 74.07 -52.51 -32.19
C GLU A 76 75.34 -53.30 -31.75
N ARG A 77 75.23 -54.14 -30.71
CA ARG A 77 76.32 -55.06 -30.30
C ARG A 77 76.59 -56.17 -31.33
N LEU A 78 75.57 -56.65 -32.03
CA LEU A 78 75.70 -57.66 -33.09
C LEU A 78 76.36 -57.11 -34.35
N LEU A 79 76.12 -55.83 -34.68
CA LEU A 79 76.68 -55.17 -35.87
C LEU A 79 78.14 -54.72 -35.70
N GLN A 80 78.66 -54.61 -34.47
CA GLN A 80 80.08 -54.33 -34.21
C GLN A 80 81.04 -55.52 -34.47
N ASN A 81 80.52 -56.74 -34.68
CA ASN A 81 81.32 -57.97 -34.78
C ASN A 81 81.53 -58.53 -36.19
N GLN A 82 81.11 -57.85 -37.26
CA GLN A 82 81.30 -58.37 -38.62
C GLN A 82 81.73 -57.29 -39.64
N SER A 83 83.03 -57.25 -39.93
CA SER A 83 83.50 -56.88 -41.28
C SER A 83 84.78 -57.65 -41.65
N PRO A 84 84.84 -58.31 -42.82
CA PRO A 84 85.93 -59.17 -43.26
C PRO A 84 86.93 -58.40 -44.15
N GLY A 85 88.22 -58.74 -44.05
CA GLY A 85 89.26 -58.11 -44.86
C GLY A 85 90.37 -59.05 -45.30
N LYS A 86 90.52 -59.15 -46.64
CA LYS A 86 91.78 -59.31 -47.41
C LYS A 86 92.46 -60.70 -47.27
N GLY A 87 92.66 -61.53 -48.30
CA GLY A 87 93.05 -61.27 -49.69
C GLY A 87 94.58 -61.36 -49.84
N LYS A 88 95.09 -62.39 -50.58
CA LYS A 88 96.38 -62.54 -51.31
C LYS A 88 96.91 -64.02 -51.28
N PRO A 89 97.86 -64.45 -52.14
CA PRO A 89 97.64 -64.89 -53.51
C PRO A 89 98.30 -66.27 -53.83
N ALA A 90 98.14 -66.70 -55.08
CA ALA A 90 98.56 -67.96 -55.69
C ALA A 90 100.07 -68.27 -55.73
N LYS A 91 100.41 -69.57 -55.86
CA LYS A 91 101.58 -70.09 -56.61
C LYS A 91 101.24 -71.42 -57.33
N PRO A 92 101.80 -71.69 -58.54
CA PRO A 92 101.45 -72.81 -59.44
C PRO A 92 102.64 -73.83 -59.53
N PRO A 93 102.81 -74.67 -60.58
CA PRO A 93 101.92 -75.52 -61.40
C PRO A 93 102.44 -77.00 -61.45
N LYS A 94 101.79 -77.88 -62.24
CA LYS A 94 102.49 -78.87 -63.10
C LYS A 94 101.60 -79.50 -64.19
N GLN A 95 101.91 -79.12 -65.44
CA GLN A 95 101.96 -79.87 -66.72
C GLN A 95 101.00 -81.06 -67.01
N THR A 96 100.13 -80.91 -68.03
CA THR A 96 100.23 -81.54 -69.38
C THR A 96 98.94 -81.32 -70.22
N SER A 97 99.08 -81.21 -71.56
CA SER A 97 98.05 -81.06 -72.62
C SER A 97 97.60 -79.63 -73.05
N LEU A 98 98.52 -78.89 -73.68
CA LEU A 98 98.39 -77.47 -74.07
C LEU A 98 97.33 -77.13 -75.14
N SER A 99 96.85 -78.04 -75.97
CA SER A 99 95.97 -77.64 -77.11
C SER A 99 94.46 -77.64 -76.82
N ARG A 100 93.96 -78.43 -75.84
CA ARG A 100 92.56 -78.33 -75.37
C ARG A 100 92.38 -77.23 -74.31
N SER A 101 93.45 -76.88 -73.59
CA SER A 101 93.43 -75.85 -72.56
C SER A 101 93.38 -74.43 -73.13
N ILE A 102 93.98 -74.17 -74.29
CA ILE A 102 93.91 -72.85 -74.94
C ILE A 102 92.49 -72.58 -75.43
N GLN A 103 91.86 -73.55 -76.09
CA GLN A 103 90.48 -73.42 -76.57
C GLN A 103 89.47 -73.33 -75.42
N ALA A 104 89.71 -74.00 -74.29
CA ALA A 104 88.89 -73.86 -73.09
C ALA A 104 89.07 -72.49 -72.39
N LEU A 105 90.28 -71.93 -72.39
CA LEU A 105 90.56 -70.60 -71.87
C LEU A 105 90.01 -69.48 -72.76
N GLU A 106 90.04 -69.66 -74.09
CA GLU A 106 89.41 -68.74 -75.04
C GLU A 106 87.89 -68.72 -74.88
N ASN A 107 87.25 -69.90 -74.80
CA ASN A 107 85.82 -70.01 -74.51
C ASN A 107 85.46 -69.45 -73.12
N GLN A 108 86.33 -69.58 -72.12
CA GLN A 108 86.13 -68.94 -70.81
C GLN A 108 86.28 -67.42 -70.88
N ASN A 109 87.24 -66.90 -71.63
CA ASN A 109 87.41 -65.46 -71.82
C ASN A 109 86.24 -64.83 -72.58
N GLU A 110 85.68 -65.51 -73.59
CA GLU A 110 84.45 -65.06 -74.25
C GLU A 110 83.26 -65.05 -73.28
N LYS A 111 83.03 -66.14 -72.53
CA LYS A 111 81.97 -66.18 -71.51
C LYS A 111 82.13 -65.11 -70.45
N LEU A 112 83.34 -64.88 -69.95
CA LEU A 112 83.62 -63.82 -68.97
C LEU A 112 83.39 -62.43 -69.55
N LYS A 113 83.66 -62.24 -70.84
CA LYS A 113 83.40 -60.97 -71.54
C LYS A 113 81.89 -60.75 -71.74
N GLU A 114 81.15 -61.80 -72.06
CA GLU A 114 79.68 -61.77 -72.12
C GLU A 114 79.06 -61.48 -70.76
N GLU A 115 79.49 -62.19 -69.70
CA GLU A 115 79.07 -61.94 -68.31
C GLU A 115 79.41 -60.52 -67.85
N TYR A 116 80.61 -60.01 -68.17
CA TYR A 116 81.00 -58.64 -67.88
C TYR A 116 80.10 -57.62 -68.59
N ASN A 117 79.82 -57.84 -69.88
CA ASN A 117 78.93 -56.96 -70.64
C ASN A 117 77.49 -57.00 -70.12
N GLN A 118 77.03 -58.17 -69.68
CA GLN A 118 75.72 -58.35 -69.04
C GLN A 118 75.64 -57.61 -67.70
N MET A 119 76.63 -57.81 -66.82
CA MET A 119 76.75 -57.10 -65.54
C MET A 119 76.86 -55.58 -65.73
N LYS A 120 77.53 -55.12 -66.78
CA LYS A 120 77.61 -53.70 -67.13
C LYS A 120 76.24 -53.15 -67.50
N LYS A 121 75.48 -53.85 -68.36
CA LYS A 121 74.10 -53.46 -68.70
C LYS A 121 73.21 -53.44 -67.46
N GLU A 122 73.32 -54.45 -66.60
CA GLU A 122 72.55 -54.51 -65.36
C GLU A 122 72.90 -53.36 -64.41
N ASN A 123 74.16 -52.98 -64.29
CA ASN A 123 74.58 -51.80 -63.54
C ASN A 123 74.03 -50.50 -64.13
N ASP A 124 74.08 -50.33 -65.46
CA ASP A 124 73.51 -49.16 -66.13
C ASP A 124 71.99 -49.07 -65.89
N GLU A 125 71.28 -50.20 -65.95
CA GLU A 125 69.85 -50.29 -65.62
C GLU A 125 69.55 -49.99 -64.15
N ILE A 126 70.37 -50.49 -63.23
CA ILE A 126 70.26 -50.21 -61.80
C ILE A 126 70.50 -48.73 -61.53
N GLU A 127 71.49 -48.11 -62.17
CA GLU A 127 71.79 -46.69 -62.01
C GLU A 127 70.61 -45.81 -62.48
N LEU A 128 69.99 -46.17 -63.62
CA LEU A 128 68.76 -45.53 -64.09
C LEU A 128 67.60 -45.70 -63.10
N LYS A 129 67.42 -46.90 -62.52
CA LYS A 129 66.40 -47.15 -61.47
C LYS A 129 66.66 -46.32 -60.22
N ILE A 130 67.90 -46.24 -59.75
CA ILE A 130 68.29 -45.40 -58.59
C ILE A 130 67.97 -43.94 -58.87
N LYS A 131 68.29 -43.43 -60.07
CA LYS A 131 68.00 -42.05 -60.45
C LYS A 131 66.50 -41.76 -60.46
N SER A 132 65.69 -42.68 -61.00
CA SER A 132 64.22 -42.58 -61.00
C SER A 132 63.63 -42.62 -59.58
N ILE A 133 64.16 -43.49 -58.71
CA ILE A 133 63.74 -43.59 -57.30
C ILE A 133 64.08 -42.30 -56.55
N LYS A 134 65.28 -41.74 -56.73
CA LYS A 134 65.67 -40.47 -56.09
C LYS A 134 64.74 -39.33 -56.51
N GLN A 135 64.43 -39.21 -57.80
CA GLN A 135 63.48 -38.19 -58.29
C GLN A 135 62.08 -38.38 -57.71
N SER A 136 61.62 -39.63 -57.61
CA SER A 136 60.33 -39.96 -57.01
C SER A 136 60.30 -39.63 -55.52
N TYR A 137 61.37 -39.96 -54.78
CA TYR A 137 61.53 -39.63 -53.37
C TYR A 137 61.50 -38.11 -53.13
N GLU A 138 62.28 -37.33 -53.90
CA GLU A 138 62.26 -35.86 -53.81
C GLU A 138 60.86 -35.30 -54.11
N ARG A 139 60.14 -35.88 -55.08
CA ARG A 139 58.77 -35.48 -55.39
C ARG A 139 57.82 -35.77 -54.22
N TYR A 140 57.88 -36.96 -53.64
CA TYR A 140 57.06 -37.34 -52.49
C TYR A 140 57.38 -36.49 -51.26
N GLN A 141 58.67 -36.19 -51.02
CA GLN A 141 59.09 -35.31 -49.93
C GLN A 141 58.53 -33.89 -50.09
N ARG A 142 58.56 -33.32 -51.31
CA ARG A 142 57.93 -32.02 -51.59
C ARG A 142 56.42 -32.04 -51.35
N ILE A 143 55.73 -33.10 -51.76
CA ILE A 143 54.27 -33.26 -51.55
C ILE A 143 53.95 -33.40 -50.06
N ALA A 144 54.74 -34.18 -49.31
CA ALA A 144 54.55 -34.36 -47.88
C ALA A 144 54.72 -33.03 -47.13
N ASN A 145 55.79 -32.28 -47.43
CA ASN A 145 56.04 -30.98 -46.81
C ASN A 145 54.94 -29.96 -47.16
N ALA A 146 54.51 -29.90 -48.42
CA ALA A 146 53.44 -29.00 -48.83
C ALA A 146 52.09 -29.35 -48.17
N THR A 147 51.82 -30.66 -47.98
CA THR A 147 50.62 -31.13 -47.26
C THR A 147 50.71 -30.77 -45.78
N ASP A 148 51.86 -30.96 -45.13
CA ASP A 148 52.09 -30.61 -43.72
C ASP A 148 51.93 -29.10 -43.47
N ASP A 149 52.51 -28.27 -44.34
CA ASP A 149 52.33 -26.81 -44.29
C ASP A 149 50.86 -26.41 -44.49
N GLY A 150 50.16 -27.08 -45.40
CA GLY A 150 48.72 -26.89 -45.63
C GLY A 150 47.87 -27.25 -44.41
N LEU A 151 48.17 -28.37 -43.76
CA LEU A 151 47.49 -28.83 -42.54
C LEU A 151 47.75 -27.87 -41.38
N LYS A 152 49.00 -27.47 -41.15
CA LYS A 152 49.36 -26.49 -40.11
C LYS A 152 48.63 -25.17 -40.28
N LYS A 153 48.53 -24.68 -41.53
CA LYS A 153 47.80 -23.45 -41.83
C LYS A 153 46.30 -23.60 -41.54
N ALA A 154 45.69 -24.71 -41.97
CA ALA A 154 44.28 -24.98 -41.71
C ALA A 154 43.99 -25.10 -40.20
N GLU A 155 44.85 -25.78 -39.44
CA GLU A 155 44.73 -25.86 -37.97
C GLU A 155 44.86 -24.48 -37.32
N PHE A 156 45.80 -23.66 -37.77
CA PHE A 156 45.97 -22.29 -37.27
C PHE A 156 44.72 -21.43 -37.53
N ASP A 157 44.17 -21.49 -38.75
CA ASP A 157 42.95 -20.74 -39.10
C ASP A 157 41.76 -21.19 -38.23
N ILE A 158 41.59 -22.50 -38.01
CA ILE A 158 40.55 -23.04 -37.12
C ILE A 158 40.74 -22.57 -35.67
N LEU A 159 41.98 -22.61 -35.15
CA LEU A 159 42.28 -22.17 -33.79
C LEU A 159 42.04 -20.67 -33.62
N ARG A 160 42.38 -19.88 -34.64
CA ARG A 160 42.13 -18.44 -34.67
C ARG A 160 40.64 -18.13 -34.63
N ASP A 161 39.85 -18.80 -35.46
CA ASP A 161 38.39 -18.62 -35.47
C ASP A 161 37.74 -19.03 -34.14
N LYS A 162 38.22 -20.13 -33.54
CA LYS A 162 37.80 -20.55 -32.20
C LYS A 162 38.15 -19.50 -31.14
N LEU A 163 39.34 -18.91 -31.19
CA LEU A 163 39.76 -17.86 -30.26
C LEU A 163 38.85 -16.64 -30.37
N ILE A 164 38.63 -16.13 -31.59
CA ILE A 164 37.75 -14.98 -31.84
C ILE A 164 36.31 -15.27 -31.37
N SER A 165 35.80 -16.47 -31.63
CA SER A 165 34.47 -16.88 -31.18
C SER A 165 34.38 -16.92 -29.65
N ASN A 166 35.43 -17.39 -28.98
CA ASN A 166 35.49 -17.47 -27.52
C ASN A 166 35.59 -16.07 -26.87
N GLU A 167 36.37 -15.17 -27.45
CA GLU A 167 36.44 -13.75 -27.03
C GLU A 167 35.06 -13.09 -27.11
N LYS A 168 34.35 -13.24 -28.24
CA LYS A 168 32.97 -12.75 -28.40
C LYS A 168 32.00 -13.38 -27.40
N MET A 169 32.12 -14.68 -27.13
CA MET A 169 31.28 -15.35 -26.14
C MET A 169 31.51 -14.77 -24.74
N ASN A 170 32.77 -14.48 -24.38
CA ASN A 170 33.10 -13.86 -23.09
C ASN A 170 32.51 -12.45 -22.96
N GLU A 171 32.58 -11.63 -24.01
CA GLU A 171 31.95 -10.31 -24.04
C GLU A 171 30.42 -10.42 -23.81
N ILE A 172 29.75 -11.31 -24.55
CA ILE A 172 28.31 -11.55 -24.41
C ILE A 172 27.97 -12.04 -22.99
N MET A 173 28.80 -12.90 -22.39
CA MET A 173 28.58 -13.39 -21.04
C MET A 173 28.64 -12.26 -20.00
N GLU A 174 29.58 -11.33 -20.15
CA GLU A 174 29.73 -10.23 -19.21
C GLU A 174 28.63 -9.17 -19.39
N GLU A 175 28.21 -8.89 -20.63
CA GLU A 175 27.01 -8.09 -20.90
C GLU A 175 25.75 -8.70 -20.27
N LYS A 176 25.57 -10.03 -20.41
CA LYS A 176 24.43 -10.75 -19.82
C LYS A 176 24.44 -10.66 -18.30
N LYS A 177 25.61 -10.67 -17.67
CA LYS A 177 25.76 -10.52 -16.21
C LYS A 177 25.43 -9.10 -15.75
N ILE A 178 25.86 -8.08 -16.49
CA ILE A 178 25.48 -6.67 -16.25
C ILE A 178 23.97 -6.51 -16.39
N LEU A 179 23.37 -7.06 -17.45
CA LEU A 179 21.93 -7.00 -17.70
C LEU A 179 21.15 -7.66 -16.55
N ARG A 180 21.57 -8.86 -16.09
CA ARG A 180 20.96 -9.53 -14.94
C ARG A 180 20.98 -8.67 -13.68
N LYS A 181 22.11 -8.04 -13.36
CA LYS A 181 22.22 -7.12 -12.21
C LYS A 181 21.26 -5.93 -12.36
N SER A 182 21.19 -5.35 -13.56
CA SER A 182 20.27 -4.25 -13.86
C SER A 182 18.80 -4.67 -13.69
N THR A 183 18.41 -5.84 -14.21
CA THR A 183 17.06 -6.38 -14.07
C THR A 183 16.67 -6.60 -12.61
N ILE A 184 17.57 -7.14 -11.79
CA ILE A 184 17.33 -7.32 -10.34
C ILE A 184 17.13 -5.96 -9.68
N ASN A 185 18.01 -4.98 -9.96
CA ASN A 185 17.90 -3.63 -9.39
C ASN A 185 16.59 -2.93 -9.79
N LEU A 186 16.17 -3.06 -11.05
CA LEU A 186 14.91 -2.53 -11.54
C LEU A 186 13.72 -3.21 -10.87
N SER A 187 13.76 -4.54 -10.71
CA SER A 187 12.73 -5.30 -10.00
C SER A 187 12.57 -4.83 -8.55
N VAL A 188 13.69 -4.64 -7.84
CA VAL A 188 13.69 -4.13 -6.46
C VAL A 188 13.13 -2.71 -6.39
N LYS A 189 13.53 -1.81 -7.31
CA LYS A 189 12.98 -0.44 -7.37
C LYS A 189 11.47 -0.45 -7.66
N ASN A 190 11.03 -1.31 -8.57
CA ASN A 190 9.63 -1.44 -8.91
C ASN A 190 8.80 -1.95 -7.72
N GLY A 191 9.34 -2.91 -6.95
CA GLY A 191 8.72 -3.37 -5.71
C GLY A 191 8.50 -2.25 -4.69
N LYS A 192 9.52 -1.42 -4.45
CA LYS A 192 9.41 -0.24 -3.57
C LYS A 192 8.35 0.76 -4.06
N MET A 193 8.31 1.02 -5.36
CA MET A 193 7.30 1.91 -5.95
C MET A 193 5.88 1.37 -5.76
N VAL A 194 5.67 0.06 -5.88
CA VAL A 194 4.37 -0.57 -5.60
C VAL A 194 3.98 -0.40 -4.13
N GLU A 195 4.90 -0.63 -3.19
CA GLU A 195 4.65 -0.42 -1.76
C GLU A 195 4.29 1.03 -1.44
N GLU A 196 4.99 2.00 -2.04
CA GLU A 196 4.68 3.43 -1.90
C GLU A 196 3.30 3.78 -2.47
N LEU A 197 2.93 3.24 -3.63
CA LEU A 197 1.60 3.43 -4.22
C LEU A 197 0.50 2.84 -3.34
N GLU A 198 0.71 1.66 -2.76
CA GLU A 198 -0.24 1.06 -1.82
C GLU A 198 -0.38 1.88 -0.52
N ALA A 199 0.72 2.47 -0.02
CA ALA A 199 0.68 3.35 1.14
C ALA A 199 -0.08 4.66 0.83
N ILE A 200 0.14 5.25 -0.35
CA ILE A 200 -0.59 6.44 -0.80
C ILE A 200 -2.08 6.12 -0.96
N ASN A 201 -2.42 5.00 -1.59
CA ASN A 201 -3.83 4.59 -1.76
C ASN A 201 -4.55 4.39 -0.42
N ARG A 202 -3.87 3.81 0.58
CA ARG A 202 -4.43 3.70 1.95
C ARG A 202 -4.69 5.07 2.58
N LYS A 203 -3.76 6.02 2.43
CA LYS A 203 -3.95 7.40 2.91
C LYS A 203 -5.11 8.10 2.20
N ILE A 204 -5.26 7.90 0.89
CA ILE A 204 -6.38 8.45 0.12
C ILE A 204 -7.70 7.87 0.59
N GLN A 205 -7.79 6.55 0.79
CA GLN A 205 -9.00 5.91 1.32
C GLN A 205 -9.39 6.48 2.69
N PHE A 206 -8.43 6.58 3.61
CA PHE A 206 -8.66 7.17 4.92
C PHE A 206 -9.16 8.63 4.82
N GLY A 207 -8.54 9.46 3.98
CA GLY A 207 -8.98 10.84 3.76
C GLY A 207 -10.39 10.92 3.16
N LEU A 208 -10.77 9.99 2.28
CA LEU A 208 -12.13 9.92 1.73
C LEU A 208 -13.17 9.54 2.81
N GLU A 209 -12.83 8.64 3.71
CA GLU A 209 -13.68 8.28 4.86
C GLU A 209 -13.87 9.47 5.82
N GLU A 210 -12.79 10.20 6.14
CA GLU A 210 -12.87 11.42 6.95
C GLU A 210 -13.75 12.49 6.29
N ILE A 211 -13.59 12.72 4.99
CA ILE A 211 -14.47 13.63 4.23
C ILE A 211 -15.92 13.18 4.31
N GLY A 212 -16.19 11.87 4.21
CA GLY A 212 -17.52 11.30 4.38
C GLY A 212 -18.11 11.59 5.76
N ASN A 213 -17.32 11.41 6.81
CA ASN A 213 -17.73 11.68 8.20
C ASN A 213 -17.98 13.18 8.43
N LEU A 214 -17.13 14.05 7.89
CA LEU A 214 -17.30 15.50 7.99
C LEU A 214 -18.55 15.99 7.25
N LYS A 215 -18.92 15.39 6.11
CA LYS A 215 -20.18 15.69 5.42
C LYS A 215 -21.39 15.34 6.28
N LYS A 216 -21.42 14.13 6.85
CA LYS A 216 -22.49 13.70 7.76
C LYS A 216 -22.61 14.62 8.98
N PHE A 217 -21.47 15.00 9.57
CA PHE A 217 -21.44 15.93 10.69
C PHE A 217 -22.00 17.31 10.29
N LYS A 218 -21.63 17.82 9.12
CA LYS A 218 -22.16 19.09 8.59
C LYS A 218 -23.67 19.02 8.37
N GLU A 219 -24.18 17.93 7.79
CA GLU A 219 -25.61 17.72 7.57
C GLU A 219 -26.38 17.69 8.89
N SER A 220 -25.90 16.93 9.88
CA SER A 220 -26.50 16.88 11.22
C SER A 220 -26.47 18.25 11.91
N LYS A 221 -25.40 19.02 11.75
CA LYS A 221 -25.31 20.38 12.29
C LYS A 221 -26.36 21.31 11.67
N ILE A 222 -26.55 21.25 10.35
CA ILE A 222 -27.58 22.04 9.65
C ILE A 222 -28.98 21.67 10.14
N GLU A 223 -29.25 20.37 10.30
CA GLU A 223 -30.52 19.89 10.86
C GLU A 223 -30.77 20.43 12.28
N HIS A 224 -29.74 20.38 13.14
CA HIS A 224 -29.84 20.91 14.51
C HIS A 224 -30.03 22.44 14.54
N GLU A 225 -29.34 23.17 13.66
CA GLU A 225 -29.52 24.62 13.52
C GLU A 225 -30.95 24.98 13.09
N ASN A 226 -31.54 24.21 12.17
CA ASN A 226 -32.93 24.42 11.74
C ASN A 226 -33.92 24.13 12.88
N LEU A 227 -33.74 23.04 13.63
CA LEU A 227 -34.56 22.73 14.81
C LEU A 227 -34.49 23.82 15.88
N LEU A 228 -33.31 24.40 16.10
CA LEU A 228 -33.13 25.52 17.02
C LEU A 228 -33.86 26.77 16.54
N LYS A 229 -33.79 27.10 15.26
CA LYS A 229 -34.53 28.23 14.67
C LYS A 229 -36.04 28.07 14.84
N GLU A 230 -36.59 26.90 14.49
CA GLU A 230 -38.02 26.61 14.66
C GLU A 230 -38.45 26.71 16.12
N ARG A 231 -37.61 26.24 17.06
CA ARG A 231 -37.90 26.34 18.49
C ARG A 231 -37.90 27.80 18.96
N ILE A 232 -36.94 28.61 18.52
CA ILE A 232 -36.89 30.04 18.86
C ILE A 232 -38.13 30.75 18.32
N GLU A 233 -38.48 30.56 17.05
CA GLU A 233 -39.66 31.18 16.44
C GLU A 233 -40.96 30.80 17.19
N LYS A 234 -41.09 29.53 17.59
CA LYS A 234 -42.23 29.07 18.40
C LYS A 234 -42.26 29.74 19.77
N HIS A 235 -41.11 29.87 20.44
CA HIS A 235 -41.02 30.53 21.74
C HIS A 235 -41.34 32.03 21.63
N GLU A 236 -40.83 32.73 20.62
CA GLU A 236 -41.16 34.15 20.38
C GLU A 236 -42.66 34.36 20.15
N LYS A 237 -43.33 33.44 19.45
CA LYS A 237 -44.78 33.50 19.24
C LYS A 237 -45.53 33.36 20.58
N ILE A 238 -45.16 32.38 21.39
CA ILE A 238 -45.78 32.15 22.71
C ILE A 238 -45.55 33.35 23.63
N GLU A 239 -44.34 33.93 23.63
CA GLU A 239 -44.02 35.09 24.45
C GLU A 239 -44.86 36.31 24.05
N LYS A 240 -45.07 36.54 22.76
CA LYS A 240 -45.95 37.60 22.26
C LYS A 240 -47.41 37.37 22.67
N GLU A 241 -47.92 36.15 22.58
CA GLU A 241 -49.27 35.79 23.02
C GLU A 241 -49.45 36.03 24.52
N LEU A 242 -48.51 35.54 25.35
CA LEU A 242 -48.55 35.76 26.80
C LEU A 242 -48.44 37.23 27.19
N ALA A 243 -47.60 38.01 26.50
CA ALA A 243 -47.48 39.45 26.75
C ALA A 243 -48.81 40.18 26.48
N GLN A 244 -49.52 39.80 25.40
CA GLN A 244 -50.84 40.35 25.08
C GLN A 244 -51.89 39.98 26.13
N GLU A 245 -51.93 38.71 26.55
CA GLU A 245 -52.83 38.26 27.62
C GLU A 245 -52.57 38.99 28.94
N LEU A 246 -51.29 39.17 29.31
CA LEU A 246 -50.91 39.87 30.53
C LEU A 246 -51.37 41.33 30.50
N LEU A 247 -51.19 42.02 29.37
CA LEU A 247 -51.69 43.39 29.19
C LEU A 247 -53.22 43.46 29.31
N PHE A 248 -53.93 42.52 28.69
CA PHE A 248 -55.38 42.42 28.77
C PHE A 248 -55.88 42.21 30.21
N HIS A 249 -55.27 41.27 30.95
CA HIS A 249 -55.63 41.03 32.34
C HIS A 249 -55.27 42.21 33.25
N ARG A 250 -54.11 42.85 33.02
CA ARG A 250 -53.73 44.06 33.75
C ARG A 250 -54.75 45.18 33.54
N ALA A 251 -55.19 45.41 32.31
CA ALA A 251 -56.22 46.39 32.00
C ALA A 251 -57.53 46.08 32.75
N LYS A 252 -57.98 44.81 32.75
CA LYS A 252 -59.17 44.38 33.50
C LYS A 252 -59.04 44.59 35.01
N ILE A 253 -57.88 44.32 35.59
CA ILE A 253 -57.65 44.52 37.04
C ILE A 253 -57.68 46.01 37.38
N LEU A 254 -57.03 46.85 36.57
CA LEU A 254 -57.05 48.31 36.78
C LEU A 254 -58.47 48.87 36.65
N ASP A 255 -59.23 48.40 35.66
CA ASP A 255 -60.64 48.73 35.48
C ASP A 255 -61.43 48.33 36.75
N ALA A 256 -61.32 47.07 37.19
CA ALA A 256 -62.01 46.60 38.40
C ALA A 256 -61.61 47.37 39.68
N GLN A 257 -60.31 47.68 39.86
CA GLN A 257 -59.81 48.46 41.00
C GLN A 257 -60.35 49.89 41.02
N SER A 258 -60.59 50.49 39.86
CA SER A 258 -61.11 51.86 39.78
C SER A 258 -62.57 51.98 40.26
N TYR A 259 -63.35 50.90 40.17
CA TYR A 259 -64.79 50.91 40.44
C TYR A 259 -65.24 50.14 41.68
N TYR A 260 -64.41 49.22 42.20
CA TYR A 260 -64.70 48.53 43.46
C TYR A 260 -64.11 49.31 44.63
N GLN A 261 -64.97 49.92 45.45
CA GLN A 261 -64.52 50.69 46.61
C GLN A 261 -65.34 50.32 47.84
N THR A 262 -64.66 50.02 48.93
CA THR A 262 -65.27 49.62 50.20
C THR A 262 -64.94 50.64 51.26
N PHE A 263 -65.97 51.15 51.94
CA PHE A 263 -65.86 52.12 53.02
C PHE A 263 -66.43 51.53 54.30
N GLU A 264 -65.69 51.65 55.39
CA GLU A 264 -66.15 51.25 56.72
C GLU A 264 -66.91 52.41 57.37
N VAL A 265 -68.12 52.13 57.82
CA VAL A 265 -69.04 53.13 58.39
C VAL A 265 -69.77 52.58 59.60
N LEU A 266 -70.27 53.46 60.46
CA LEU A 266 -71.22 53.11 61.51
C LEU A 266 -72.62 53.45 61.02
N LYS A 267 -73.49 52.45 60.88
CA LYS A 267 -74.91 52.66 60.59
C LYS A 267 -75.60 53.16 61.85
N ILE A 268 -76.23 54.33 61.76
CA ILE A 268 -77.00 54.94 62.85
C ILE A 268 -78.45 54.46 62.73
N THR A 269 -78.99 53.93 63.83
CA THR A 269 -80.42 53.64 63.94
C THR A 269 -80.97 54.25 65.22
N PRO A 270 -82.30 54.42 65.35
CA PRO A 270 -82.89 54.98 66.56
C PRO A 270 -82.59 54.19 67.84
N LEU A 271 -82.31 52.88 67.71
CA LEU A 271 -82.13 51.97 68.84
C LEU A 271 -80.66 51.62 69.11
N LEU A 272 -79.85 51.39 68.07
CA LEU A 272 -78.45 50.98 68.22
C LEU A 272 -77.61 51.40 67.01
N ASN A 273 -76.36 51.79 67.24
CA ASN A 273 -75.38 51.98 66.16
C ASN A 273 -74.64 50.68 65.91
N SER A 274 -74.50 50.28 64.64
CA SER A 274 -73.84 49.03 64.27
C SER A 274 -72.76 49.25 63.20
N PRO A 275 -71.61 48.56 63.28
CA PRO A 275 -70.65 48.54 62.18
C PRO A 275 -71.31 48.09 60.88
N ALA A 276 -70.95 48.77 59.80
CA ALA A 276 -71.44 48.53 58.47
C ALA A 276 -70.36 48.84 57.42
N LYS A 277 -70.57 48.36 56.20
CA LYS A 277 -69.75 48.65 55.04
C LYS A 277 -70.62 49.19 53.94
N ILE A 278 -70.11 50.20 53.25
CA ILE A 278 -70.65 50.68 51.99
C ILE A 278 -69.70 50.18 50.91
N ILE A 279 -70.23 49.39 49.98
CA ILE A 279 -69.45 48.86 48.86
C ILE A 279 -70.02 49.43 47.58
N LEU A 280 -69.21 50.18 46.84
CA LEU A 280 -69.53 50.67 45.51
C LEU A 280 -68.95 49.69 44.50
N LYS A 281 -69.76 49.26 43.54
CA LYS A 281 -69.37 48.30 42.50
C LYS A 281 -69.91 48.76 41.16
N ARG A 282 -69.21 48.41 40.08
CA ARG A 282 -69.73 48.52 38.71
C ARG A 282 -70.22 47.15 38.27
N GLU A 283 -71.49 47.06 37.90
CA GLU A 283 -72.11 45.81 37.44
C GLU A 283 -72.00 45.66 35.93
N ASN A 284 -72.15 46.75 35.19
CA ASN A 284 -72.08 46.82 33.73
C ASN A 284 -71.42 48.15 33.30
N PRO A 285 -71.02 48.33 32.03
CA PRO A 285 -70.38 49.56 31.57
C PRO A 285 -71.13 50.86 31.98
N ASN A 286 -72.45 50.81 32.09
CA ASN A 286 -73.28 51.96 32.48
C ASN A 286 -74.05 51.76 33.81
N GLY A 287 -73.81 50.65 34.51
CA GLY A 287 -74.56 50.27 35.71
C GLY A 287 -73.66 50.24 36.94
N PHE A 288 -73.97 51.06 37.94
CA PHE A 288 -73.30 51.07 39.23
C PHE A 288 -74.25 50.69 40.34
N SER A 289 -73.77 49.92 41.31
CA SER A 289 -74.53 49.53 42.50
C SER A 289 -73.83 49.96 43.78
N ILE A 290 -74.65 50.27 44.78
CA ILE A 290 -74.27 50.57 46.15
C ILE A 290 -74.81 49.47 47.06
N GLU A 291 -73.92 48.81 47.78
CA GLU A 291 -74.25 47.74 48.71
C GLU A 291 -74.01 48.20 50.15
N PHE A 292 -75.04 48.07 50.98
CA PHE A 292 -74.97 48.34 52.41
C PHE A 292 -74.94 47.01 53.16
N GLN A 293 -73.79 46.68 53.72
CA GLN A 293 -73.58 45.47 54.50
C GLN A 293 -73.55 45.80 56.00
N SER A 294 -74.37 45.16 56.82
CA SER A 294 -74.33 45.29 58.28
C SER A 294 -74.48 43.91 58.92
N GLY A 295 -73.38 43.40 59.49
CA GLY A 295 -73.29 42.00 59.93
C GLY A 295 -73.50 41.02 58.76
N ALA A 296 -74.36 40.02 58.96
CA ALA A 296 -74.73 39.03 57.93
C ALA A 296 -75.76 39.54 56.91
N LYS A 297 -76.34 40.72 57.12
CA LYS A 297 -77.35 41.29 56.22
C LYS A 297 -76.67 42.20 55.21
N SER A 298 -76.92 41.94 53.93
CA SER A 298 -76.54 42.85 52.84
C SER A 298 -77.76 43.22 52.01
N LYS A 299 -77.80 44.49 51.57
CA LYS A 299 -78.77 44.99 50.59
C LYS A 299 -78.03 45.81 49.55
N ALA A 300 -78.12 45.40 48.30
CA ALA A 300 -77.60 46.13 47.14
C ALA A 300 -78.73 46.93 46.48
N PHE A 301 -78.38 48.11 45.98
CA PHE A 301 -79.26 49.03 45.28
C PHE A 301 -78.55 49.56 44.05
N ASN A 302 -79.28 49.85 42.97
CA ASN A 302 -78.65 50.59 41.88
C ASN A 302 -78.42 52.03 42.33
N VAL A 303 -77.35 52.65 41.84
CA VAL A 303 -77.08 54.05 42.15
C VAL A 303 -78.16 54.97 41.57
N SER A 304 -78.83 54.55 40.49
CA SER A 304 -80.01 55.22 39.93
C SER A 304 -81.17 55.36 40.93
N ASP A 305 -81.25 54.47 41.92
CA ASP A 305 -82.36 54.40 42.87
C ASP A 305 -82.10 55.32 44.09
N ILE A 306 -80.96 56.01 44.14
CA ILE A 306 -80.64 56.96 45.21
C ILE A 306 -81.36 58.28 44.92
N GLU A 307 -82.45 58.53 45.63
CA GLU A 307 -83.21 59.80 45.51
C GLU A 307 -82.41 61.00 46.00
N SER A 308 -81.68 60.87 47.13
CA SER A 308 -80.92 61.98 47.69
C SER A 308 -79.78 61.55 48.61
N LEU A 309 -78.73 62.37 48.61
CA LEU A 309 -77.53 62.19 49.42
C LEU A 309 -77.04 63.51 50.01
N TYR A 310 -77.13 63.65 51.33
CA TYR A 310 -76.81 64.90 52.03
C TYR A 310 -76.09 64.70 53.36
N LYS A 311 -75.34 65.74 53.75
CA LYS A 311 -74.67 65.84 55.06
C LYS A 311 -75.71 66.03 56.16
N HIS A 312 -75.46 65.45 57.33
CA HIS A 312 -76.27 65.73 58.52
C HIS A 312 -76.06 67.19 58.95
N GLN A 313 -77.16 67.92 59.23
CA GLN A 313 -77.12 69.38 59.42
C GLN A 313 -76.24 69.83 60.60
N THR A 314 -76.17 69.03 61.67
CA THR A 314 -75.44 69.39 62.90
C THR A 314 -74.23 68.50 63.21
N LYS A 315 -73.97 67.45 62.41
CA LYS A 315 -72.93 66.46 62.70
C LYS A 315 -72.04 66.25 61.48
N PRO A 316 -70.80 66.73 61.47
CA PRO A 316 -69.97 66.80 60.26
C PRO A 316 -69.59 65.42 59.70
N ASN A 317 -69.43 64.42 60.58
CA ASN A 317 -69.03 63.06 60.19
C ASN A 317 -70.21 62.15 59.85
N ARG A 318 -71.42 62.72 59.66
CA ARG A 318 -72.63 61.96 59.38
C ARG A 318 -73.28 62.38 58.08
N PHE A 319 -73.83 61.40 57.39
CA PHE A 319 -74.53 61.59 56.14
C PHE A 319 -75.72 60.66 56.03
N ILE A 320 -76.68 61.07 55.19
CA ILE A 320 -77.93 60.37 55.00
C ILE A 320 -78.06 60.00 53.53
N VAL A 321 -78.35 58.73 53.28
CA VAL A 321 -78.70 58.20 51.95
C VAL A 321 -80.18 57.86 51.95
N LYS A 322 -80.94 58.46 51.04
CA LYS A 322 -82.35 58.13 50.78
C LYS A 322 -82.44 57.36 49.46
N ILE A 323 -83.07 56.20 49.50
CA ILE A 323 -83.24 55.29 48.36
C ILE A 323 -84.73 55.22 48.06
N GLU A 324 -85.09 55.13 46.78
CA GLU A 324 -86.48 55.03 46.33
C GLU A 324 -87.18 53.84 46.99
N GLY A 325 -88.37 54.09 47.54
CA GLY A 325 -89.18 53.06 48.21
C GLY A 325 -88.66 52.55 49.56
N GLU A 326 -87.51 53.04 50.06
CA GLU A 326 -86.92 52.62 51.34
C GLU A 326 -86.80 53.79 52.33
N SER A 327 -86.66 53.47 53.62
CA SER A 327 -86.41 54.48 54.65
C SER A 327 -85.00 55.07 54.54
N ALA A 328 -84.88 56.37 54.81
CA ALA A 328 -83.59 57.06 54.81
C ALA A 328 -82.63 56.42 55.83
N ARG A 329 -81.38 56.22 55.41
CA ARG A 329 -80.35 55.56 56.22
C ARG A 329 -79.27 56.57 56.59
N GLU A 330 -79.01 56.70 57.88
CA GLU A 330 -77.96 57.55 58.41
C GLU A 330 -76.70 56.72 58.70
N PHE A 331 -75.55 57.26 58.29
CA PHE A 331 -74.23 56.66 58.47
C PHE A 331 -73.27 57.67 59.10
N GLN A 332 -72.30 57.17 59.86
CA GLN A 332 -71.23 57.94 60.47
C GLN A 332 -69.87 57.38 60.04
N SER A 333 -68.97 58.24 59.55
CA SER A 333 -67.59 57.88 59.19
C SER A 333 -66.69 59.12 59.21
N GLU A 334 -65.41 58.94 59.56
CA GLU A 334 -64.40 59.98 59.44
C GLU A 334 -64.17 60.37 57.98
N GLU A 335 -64.37 59.43 57.05
CA GLU A 335 -64.30 59.66 55.60
C GLU A 335 -65.64 60.08 54.98
N SER A 336 -66.62 60.54 55.78
CA SER A 336 -67.99 60.84 55.30
C SER A 336 -68.03 61.69 54.04
N GLU A 337 -67.22 62.76 53.99
CA GLU A 337 -67.10 63.65 52.82
C GLU A 337 -66.60 62.92 51.58
N ARG A 338 -65.52 62.15 51.71
CA ARG A 338 -64.95 61.34 50.61
C ARG A 338 -65.97 60.33 50.08
N ILE A 339 -66.68 59.66 50.97
CA ILE A 339 -67.72 58.68 50.62
C ILE A 339 -68.85 59.37 49.85
N MET A 340 -69.35 60.51 50.35
CA MET A 340 -70.42 61.24 49.68
C MET A 340 -70.01 61.79 48.33
N THR A 341 -68.82 62.39 48.22
CA THR A 341 -68.28 62.89 46.96
C THR A 341 -68.20 61.76 45.95
N ARG A 342 -67.70 60.58 46.36
CA ARG A 342 -67.61 59.44 45.47
C ARG A 342 -68.97 58.91 45.01
N ILE A 343 -69.94 58.80 45.91
CA ILE A 343 -71.30 58.37 45.53
C ILE A 343 -71.90 59.39 44.56
N ARG A 344 -71.70 60.70 44.78
CA ARG A 344 -72.17 61.76 43.87
C ARG A 344 -71.50 61.71 42.50
N GLU A 345 -70.19 61.52 42.43
CA GLU A 345 -69.47 61.34 41.16
C GLU A 345 -70.08 60.17 40.37
N ILE A 346 -70.34 59.04 41.03
CA ILE A 346 -70.96 57.88 40.39
C ILE A 346 -72.40 58.19 39.96
N MET A 347 -73.18 58.88 40.79
CA MET A 347 -74.53 59.35 40.41
C MET A 347 -74.47 60.24 39.16
N GLN A 348 -73.52 61.17 39.07
CA GLN A 348 -73.32 62.06 37.92
C GLN A 348 -72.97 61.27 36.65
N ILE A 349 -72.06 60.29 36.76
CA ILE A 349 -71.68 59.39 35.66
C ILE A 349 -72.90 58.62 35.15
N VAL A 350 -73.73 58.06 36.05
CA VAL A 350 -74.94 57.30 35.69
C VAL A 350 -76.01 58.20 35.06
N MET A 351 -76.15 59.43 35.53
CA MET A 351 -77.11 60.40 34.99
C MET A 351 -76.65 61.08 33.69
N GLY A 352 -75.42 60.79 33.21
CA GLY A 352 -74.87 61.37 31.99
C GLY A 352 -74.60 62.88 32.08
N VAL A 353 -74.43 63.41 33.29
CA VAL A 353 -74.10 64.82 33.51
C VAL A 353 -72.57 64.95 33.44
N GLU A 354 -72.05 65.56 32.38
CA GLU A 354 -70.63 65.89 32.27
C GLU A 354 -70.24 66.80 33.44
N VAL A 355 -69.18 66.41 34.16
CA VAL A 355 -68.58 67.19 35.23
C VAL A 355 -67.50 68.06 34.59
N ASP A 356 -67.76 69.38 34.51
CA ASP A 356 -66.73 70.39 34.26
C ASP A 356 -65.77 70.53 35.46
#